data_AF-A0A699YF05-F1
#
_entry.id   AF-A0A699YF05-F1
#
_cell.length_a   1.000
_cell.length_b   1.000
_cell.length_c   1.000
_cell.angle_alpha   90.00
_cell.angle_beta   90.00
_cell.angle_gamma   90.00
#
_symmetry.space_group_name_H-M   'P 1'
#
loop_
_entity.id
_entity.type
_entity.pdbx_description
1 polymer ?
#
loop_
_entity_poly.entity_id
_entity_poly.type
_entity_poly.pdbx_seq_one_letter_code
_entity_poly.pdbx_strand_id
1 'polypeptide(L)'
;MPKAHASMRDAYPSTPACTHHATQHVHMAPAVLNRSYLEYARTNTTCYAMLTINCTCVRNYSPASQAAVRSARAPTQSPVRCLEPHEADIATGRPNMAKPMRVLGVIFPRPADASSAIHFDACSSIQDLVGQAKDDIQVRLLQHPTFAEFKQTIAEFQPTLVCLCGSTSYDTNRAQGNLSPIVFRGLCPAPCLWDPFLGVATNVGDCIADGQQPADVLANAVAGVETVYLDALSHDQLSARLQAEGVQHSIVWPEGLPVPAIIAAQFSHTFFCCLLHMRTSMHEAFALANHGVQAHCTTQMDGQYVTPLLPALFSPLKAQLPDNNSIPNPVIPGIDPSIALAAAIPGWADIRLLAPRAELRLLLTGNSCLIDGQKLSYLGEALRALLVLEMRGLTLLSTLPCAKTPANLPVGCSALRCEVRTVSGAQVTAILGGQPSVLQNHALVEHALRMTLVADSLSLQFRLPPPSVPTPTARSSPVVAGDAPVVDAMVLTSVWAVQVLRSVSLSPAYKSLISLGVAAVGGTATAGVSAVDAQRLKIMVTGQGPSINMFIPIQAPGIMGALAGMEGMMSGAEAFLTTGVLPSC
;
A
#
# COMPACT_ATOMS: atom_id res chain seq x y z
N MET A 1 46.15 17.48 41.83
CA MET A 1 47.33 16.74 42.33
C MET A 1 47.73 17.31 43.70
N PRO A 2 48.31 16.55 44.64
CA PRO A 2 48.11 15.12 44.96
C PRO A 2 48.14 14.77 46.48
N LYS A 3 47.76 13.50 46.79
CA LYS A 3 48.20 12.59 47.91
C LYS A 3 47.95 12.98 49.38
N ALA A 4 47.85 12.11 50.39
CA ALA A 4 47.50 10.68 50.65
C ALA A 4 47.92 10.36 52.12
N HIS A 5 47.36 9.28 52.71
CA HIS A 5 47.72 8.57 53.99
C HIS A 5 47.13 9.11 55.32
N ALA A 6 46.68 8.31 56.31
CA ALA A 6 46.86 6.88 56.69
C ALA A 6 45.64 6.40 57.55
N SER A 7 45.10 5.16 57.48
CA SER A 7 45.51 3.83 58.03
C SER A 7 45.04 3.49 59.48
N MET A 8 44.24 2.42 59.64
CA MET A 8 44.40 1.26 60.58
C MET A 8 43.16 0.31 60.50
N ARG A 9 43.30 -0.94 60.02
CA ARG A 9 43.40 -2.27 60.74
C ARG A 9 42.12 -2.69 61.51
N ASP A 10 41.60 -3.92 61.53
CA ASP A 10 41.88 -5.25 60.97
C ASP A 10 40.64 -6.17 61.19
N ALA A 11 40.62 -7.33 60.52
CA ALA A 11 39.99 -8.63 60.89
C ALA A 11 38.59 -9.06 60.36
N TYR A 12 38.64 -10.01 59.41
CA TYR A 12 37.67 -11.08 59.08
C TYR A 12 37.74 -12.22 60.14
N PRO A 13 36.84 -13.26 60.21
CA PRO A 13 36.23 -14.06 59.13
C PRO A 13 34.71 -14.34 59.37
N SER A 14 33.90 -15.11 58.63
CA SER A 14 34.01 -16.29 57.75
C SER A 14 32.64 -16.55 57.09
N THR A 15 32.62 -17.11 55.88
CA THR A 15 31.46 -17.76 55.23
C THR A 15 31.08 -19.09 55.90
N PRO A 16 29.86 -19.62 55.65
CA PRO A 16 29.81 -20.87 54.90
C PRO A 16 28.71 -20.95 53.83
N ALA A 17 28.78 -22.04 53.07
CA ALA A 17 28.25 -22.28 51.73
C ALA A 17 26.85 -22.94 51.67
N CYS A 18 26.38 -23.05 50.42
CA CYS A 18 25.14 -23.59 49.86
C CYS A 18 24.60 -24.92 50.41
N THR A 19 23.27 -25.12 50.26
CA THR A 19 22.68 -26.40 49.84
C THR A 19 21.28 -26.23 49.23
N HIS A 20 20.92 -27.18 48.38
CA HIS A 20 19.80 -27.24 47.43
C HIS A 20 18.45 -27.71 48.01
N HIS A 21 17.40 -27.50 47.19
CA HIS A 21 16.07 -28.15 47.11
C HIS A 21 14.96 -27.73 48.09
N ALA A 22 13.88 -27.13 47.53
CA ALA A 22 12.55 -27.75 47.50
C ALA A 22 11.55 -26.91 46.66
N THR A 23 10.91 -27.56 45.70
CA THR A 23 9.66 -27.18 45.05
C THR A 23 8.52 -27.10 46.06
N GLN A 24 7.81 -25.97 46.12
CA GLN A 24 6.44 -25.92 46.64
C GLN A 24 5.56 -25.05 45.73
N HIS A 25 4.54 -25.71 45.18
CA HIS A 25 3.36 -25.10 44.59
C HIS A 25 2.64 -24.25 45.64
N VAL A 26 2.39 -22.98 45.32
CA VAL A 26 1.38 -22.17 46.00
C VAL A 26 0.42 -21.61 44.95
N HIS A 27 -0.81 -22.10 45.01
CA HIS A 27 -1.96 -21.48 44.37
C HIS A 27 -2.15 -20.06 44.95
N MET A 28 -2.14 -19.03 44.10
CA MET A 28 -2.82 -17.78 44.39
C MET A 28 -3.68 -17.36 43.20
N ALA A 29 -4.98 -17.30 43.46
CA ALA A 29 -6.00 -16.73 42.60
C ALA A 29 -5.90 -15.18 42.61
N PRO A 30 -6.47 -14.50 41.60
CA PRO A 30 -6.09 -13.14 41.24
C PRO A 30 -7.03 -12.09 41.84
N ALA A 31 -6.47 -11.04 42.44
CA ALA A 31 -7.18 -9.78 42.61
C ALA A 31 -6.20 -8.64 42.89
N VAL A 32 -6.60 -7.45 42.43
CA VAL A 32 -6.04 -6.12 42.73
C VAL A 32 -4.87 -5.68 41.83
N LEU A 33 -5.21 -5.12 40.66
CA LEU A 33 -4.72 -3.82 40.16
C LEU A 33 -5.22 -3.54 38.73
N ASN A 34 -6.30 -2.78 38.59
CA ASN A 34 -6.42 -1.57 37.73
C ASN A 34 -7.88 -1.13 37.59
N ARG A 35 -8.39 -0.48 38.64
CA ARG A 35 -9.68 0.23 38.60
C ARG A 35 -9.57 1.58 37.88
N SER A 36 -8.36 2.04 37.58
CA SER A 36 -8.06 3.36 37.00
C SER A 36 -8.16 3.44 35.48
N TYR A 37 -8.30 2.31 34.77
CA TYR A 37 -8.38 2.28 33.29
C TYR A 37 -9.82 2.19 32.75
N LEU A 38 -10.77 1.75 33.59
CA LEU A 38 -12.19 1.59 33.22
C LEU A 38 -13.06 2.82 33.54
N GLU A 39 -12.59 3.74 34.39
CA GLU A 39 -13.28 5.03 34.63
C GLU A 39 -12.97 6.10 33.56
N TYR A 40 -11.84 5.99 32.84
CA TYR A 40 -11.55 6.87 31.69
C TYR A 40 -12.40 6.55 30.45
N ALA A 41 -12.89 5.31 30.34
CA ALA A 41 -13.74 4.87 29.23
C ALA A 41 -15.24 5.18 29.43
N ARG A 42 -15.68 5.60 30.63
CA ARG A 42 -17.08 5.92 30.93
C ARG A 42 -17.43 7.41 30.93
N THR A 43 -16.45 8.32 30.89
CA THR A 43 -16.69 9.77 30.90
C THR A 43 -16.78 10.42 29.53
N ASN A 44 -16.55 9.70 28.43
CA ASN A 44 -16.57 10.26 27.07
C ASN A 44 -17.89 10.07 26.29
N THR A 45 -18.99 9.75 26.97
CA THR A 45 -20.33 9.61 26.33
C THR A 45 -21.35 10.68 26.70
N THR A 46 -20.98 11.67 27.52
CA THR A 46 -21.87 12.78 27.88
C THR A 46 -21.06 14.04 28.16
N CYS A 47 -20.85 14.87 27.12
CA CYS A 47 -20.72 16.33 27.18
C CYS A 47 -20.42 16.88 25.76
N TYR A 48 -21.43 16.85 24.89
CA TYR A 48 -21.52 17.80 23.78
C TYR A 48 -22.16 19.08 24.32
N ALA A 49 -21.34 20.02 24.81
CA ALA A 49 -21.77 21.39 25.07
C ALA A 49 -20.56 22.34 25.02
N MET A 50 -20.63 23.29 24.09
CA MET A 50 -19.89 24.56 23.99
C MET A 50 -18.43 24.61 24.47
N LEU A 51 -17.52 24.68 23.51
CA LEU A 51 -16.28 25.45 23.67
C LEU A 51 -16.00 26.26 22.40
N THR A 52 -16.43 27.52 22.44
CA THR A 52 -15.99 28.58 21.55
C THR A 52 -14.62 29.05 22.08
N ILE A 53 -13.54 28.71 21.37
CA ILE A 53 -12.22 29.31 21.64
C ILE A 53 -12.01 30.42 20.62
N ASN A 54 -12.03 31.66 21.10
CA ASN A 54 -11.54 32.82 20.39
C ASN A 54 -10.02 32.70 20.24
N CYS A 55 -9.55 32.50 19.01
CA CYS A 55 -8.15 32.78 18.65
C CYS A 55 -8.12 34.02 17.75
N THR A 56 -8.08 35.19 18.38
CA THR A 56 -7.51 36.39 17.77
C THR A 56 -5.99 36.28 17.82
N CYS A 57 -5.34 36.09 16.67
CA CYS A 57 -3.96 36.49 16.47
C CYS A 57 -3.81 37.13 15.09
N VAL A 58 -3.49 38.42 15.16
CA VAL A 58 -3.20 39.37 14.10
C VAL A 58 -1.92 38.98 13.36
N ARG A 59 -1.97 38.91 12.03
CA ARG A 59 -0.82 39.28 11.17
C ARG A 59 -1.30 40.02 9.93
N ASN A 60 -0.88 41.27 9.86
CA ASN A 60 -1.05 42.21 8.76
C ASN A 60 -0.26 41.75 7.53
N TYR A 61 -0.89 41.74 6.37
CA TYR A 61 -0.25 42.05 5.09
C TYR A 61 -1.24 42.87 4.25
N SER A 62 -0.79 44.04 3.77
CA SER A 62 -1.58 45.00 3.02
C SER A 62 -1.78 44.58 1.55
N PRO A 63 -2.86 45.02 0.88
CA PRO A 63 -3.11 44.73 -0.52
C PRO A 63 -2.69 45.91 -1.40
N ALA A 64 -1.57 45.78 -2.11
CA ALA A 64 -1.22 46.71 -3.18
C ALA A 64 -0.23 46.07 -4.17
N SER A 65 -0.75 45.37 -5.18
CA SER A 65 -0.24 45.40 -6.56
C SER A 65 -0.89 44.28 -7.39
N GLN A 66 -1.31 44.66 -8.59
CA GLN A 66 -1.60 43.85 -9.79
C GLN A 66 -3.02 44.02 -10.34
N ALA A 67 -3.27 45.22 -10.86
CA ALA A 67 -4.17 45.49 -11.95
C ALA A 67 -3.45 46.40 -12.97
N ALA A 68 -2.79 45.79 -13.95
CA ALA A 68 -2.27 46.30 -15.23
C ALA A 68 -1.21 45.26 -15.65
N VAL A 69 -1.35 44.53 -16.76
CA VAL A 69 -1.22 45.02 -18.13
C VAL A 69 -1.95 44.06 -19.07
N ARG A 70 -2.88 44.60 -19.87
CA ARG A 70 -3.35 43.99 -21.12
C ARG A 70 -2.36 44.35 -22.24
N SER A 71 -2.31 43.49 -23.26
CA SER A 71 -1.74 43.67 -24.62
C SER A 71 -0.30 43.16 -24.84
N ALA A 72 -0.17 42.02 -25.53
CA ALA A 72 0.52 41.96 -26.83
C ALA A 72 0.35 40.58 -27.54
N ARG A 73 -0.15 40.67 -28.78
CA ARG A 73 0.03 39.86 -30.00
C ARG A 73 0.46 38.39 -29.97
N ALA A 74 -0.29 37.61 -30.76
CA ALA A 74 0.01 36.29 -31.32
C ALA A 74 1.25 36.28 -32.25
N PRO A 75 1.75 35.07 -32.55
CA PRO A 75 1.80 34.68 -33.96
C PRO A 75 1.22 33.29 -34.25
N THR A 76 0.82 33.17 -35.50
CA THR A 76 0.24 32.06 -36.25
C THR A 76 1.12 30.81 -36.35
N GLN A 77 0.56 29.63 -36.06
CA GLN A 77 0.92 28.36 -36.68
C GLN A 77 -0.35 27.53 -36.93
N SER A 78 -0.40 26.86 -38.08
CA SER A 78 -1.46 25.96 -38.56
C SER A 78 -0.83 24.63 -38.96
N PRO A 79 -1.60 23.56 -39.19
CA PRO A 79 -2.13 22.67 -38.16
C PRO A 79 -1.42 21.32 -38.14
N VAL A 80 -1.40 20.74 -36.95
CA VAL A 80 -0.96 19.39 -36.64
C VAL A 80 -2.02 18.39 -37.10
N ARG A 81 -1.65 17.42 -37.97
CA ARG A 81 -2.36 16.14 -38.10
C ARG A 81 -1.79 15.21 -37.03
N CYS A 82 -2.41 15.21 -35.86
CA CYS A 82 -2.24 14.15 -34.86
C CYS A 82 -3.55 13.38 -34.83
N LEU A 83 -3.43 12.06 -35.03
CA LEU A 83 -4.50 11.09 -34.87
C LEU A 83 -5.06 11.20 -33.44
N GLU A 84 -6.38 11.38 -33.35
CA GLU A 84 -7.13 11.32 -32.11
C GLU A 84 -6.93 9.94 -31.44
N PRO A 85 -6.58 9.86 -30.15
CA PRO A 85 -6.74 8.63 -29.39
C PRO A 85 -8.22 8.49 -29.00
N HIS A 86 -8.78 7.33 -29.33
CA HIS A 86 -10.12 6.87 -28.95
C HIS A 86 -10.50 7.23 -27.50
N GLU A 87 -11.38 8.23 -27.33
CA GLU A 87 -12.06 8.59 -26.06
C GLU A 87 -13.17 7.60 -25.65
N ALA A 88 -13.22 6.40 -26.23
CA ALA A 88 -14.39 5.53 -26.14
C ALA A 88 -14.52 4.72 -24.83
N ASP A 89 -13.45 4.55 -24.03
CA ASP A 89 -13.50 3.66 -22.85
C ASP A 89 -13.56 4.38 -21.49
N ILE A 90 -13.51 5.72 -21.46
CA ILE A 90 -13.62 6.50 -20.21
C ILE A 90 -15.08 6.95 -19.96
N ALA A 91 -15.93 6.96 -21.00
CA ALA A 91 -17.29 7.50 -20.92
C ALA A 91 -18.33 6.58 -20.27
N THR A 92 -18.01 5.31 -20.00
CA THR A 92 -18.88 4.41 -19.23
C THR A 92 -18.18 3.96 -17.97
N GLY A 93 -18.13 4.83 -16.96
CA GLY A 93 -17.61 4.54 -15.60
C GLY A 93 -18.37 3.45 -14.82
N ARG A 94 -19.02 2.50 -15.49
CA ARG A 94 -19.20 1.16 -14.95
C ARG A 94 -18.00 0.35 -15.45
N PRO A 95 -17.09 -0.14 -14.58
CA PRO A 95 -16.31 -1.29 -15.01
C PRO A 95 -17.33 -2.33 -15.48
N ASN A 96 -17.06 -2.96 -16.62
CA ASN A 96 -17.93 -3.94 -17.24
C ASN A 96 -17.93 -5.24 -16.40
N MET A 97 -18.21 -5.13 -15.09
CA MET A 97 -18.32 -6.19 -14.09
C MET A 97 -19.65 -6.95 -14.23
N ALA A 98 -20.19 -7.04 -15.45
CA ALA A 98 -21.19 -8.06 -15.75
C ALA A 98 -20.57 -9.46 -15.70
N LYS A 99 -19.24 -9.56 -15.88
CA LYS A 99 -18.49 -10.81 -15.74
C LYS A 99 -17.86 -10.89 -14.34
N PRO A 100 -18.10 -11.97 -13.57
CA PRO A 100 -17.43 -12.18 -12.29
C PRO A 100 -15.92 -12.27 -12.49
N MET A 101 -15.15 -11.72 -11.55
CA MET A 101 -13.69 -11.80 -11.60
C MET A 101 -13.27 -13.25 -11.34
N ARG A 102 -12.47 -13.83 -12.23
CA ARG A 102 -12.01 -15.22 -12.13
C ARG A 102 -10.50 -15.23 -11.97
N VAL A 103 -10.03 -15.61 -10.78
CA VAL A 103 -8.61 -15.61 -10.43
C VAL A 103 -8.09 -17.03 -10.39
N LEU A 104 -7.04 -17.32 -11.16
CA LEU A 104 -6.32 -18.59 -11.12
C LEU A 104 -4.96 -18.38 -10.45
N GLY A 105 -4.78 -18.88 -9.24
CA GLY A 105 -3.49 -18.89 -8.55
C GLY A 105 -2.76 -20.22 -8.77
N VAL A 106 -1.50 -20.16 -9.19
CA VAL A 106 -0.64 -21.34 -9.38
C VAL A 106 0.54 -21.27 -8.42
N ILE A 107 0.71 -22.34 -7.65
CA ILE A 107 1.67 -22.44 -6.56
C ILE A 107 2.66 -23.55 -6.87
N PHE A 108 3.94 -23.22 -7.05
CA PHE A 108 4.99 -24.18 -7.39
C PHE A 108 5.64 -24.82 -6.14
N PRO A 109 6.18 -26.05 -6.26
CA PRO A 109 6.63 -26.82 -5.10
C PRO A 109 7.85 -26.23 -4.41
N ARG A 110 7.84 -26.35 -3.08
CA ARG A 110 8.97 -26.03 -2.22
C ARG A 110 10.04 -27.13 -2.36
N PRO A 111 11.35 -26.80 -2.35
CA PRO A 111 12.40 -27.79 -2.25
C PRO A 111 12.21 -28.67 -1.00
N ALA A 112 12.36 -29.99 -1.15
CA ALA A 112 12.01 -30.98 -0.13
C ALA A 112 12.80 -30.87 1.20
N ASP A 113 13.93 -30.16 1.20
CA ASP A 113 14.88 -30.12 2.33
C ASP A 113 14.56 -29.04 3.37
N ALA A 114 13.45 -28.31 3.23
CA ALA A 114 13.15 -27.10 4.01
C ALA A 114 12.23 -27.33 5.23
N SER A 115 12.25 -28.52 5.87
CA SER A 115 11.22 -28.93 6.85
C SER A 115 11.27 -28.25 8.23
N SER A 116 12.31 -27.48 8.58
CA SER A 116 12.53 -27.01 9.96
C SER A 116 12.48 -25.49 10.19
N ALA A 117 12.39 -24.66 9.15
CA ALA A 117 12.31 -23.20 9.30
C ALA A 117 10.89 -22.69 9.03
N ILE A 118 10.42 -21.73 9.83
CA ILE A 118 9.12 -21.08 9.62
C ILE A 118 9.29 -20.12 8.44
N HIS A 119 8.85 -20.57 7.26
CA HIS A 119 9.09 -19.87 6.00
C HIS A 119 7.97 -18.90 5.66
N PHE A 120 8.32 -17.74 5.11
CA PHE A 120 7.35 -16.88 4.46
C PHE A 120 7.18 -17.31 3.00
N ASP A 121 5.95 -17.66 2.61
CA ASP A 121 5.60 -18.04 1.25
C ASP A 121 4.60 -17.02 0.70
N ALA A 122 4.95 -16.30 -0.36
CA ALA A 122 4.02 -15.38 -1.02
C ALA A 122 2.74 -16.11 -1.46
N CYS A 123 2.82 -17.41 -1.75
CA CYS A 123 1.70 -18.28 -2.09
C CYS A 123 0.72 -18.47 -0.92
N SER A 124 1.20 -18.49 0.33
CA SER A 124 0.35 -18.62 1.52
C SER A 124 -0.58 -17.41 1.67
N SER A 125 -0.13 -16.23 1.27
CA SER A 125 -0.96 -15.03 1.26
C SER A 125 -2.11 -15.15 0.27
N ILE A 126 -1.91 -15.74 -0.90
CA ILE A 126 -3.01 -15.97 -1.84
C ILE A 126 -3.99 -16.98 -1.27
N GLN A 127 -3.51 -18.11 -0.73
CA GLN A 127 -4.36 -19.16 -0.13
C GLN A 127 -5.26 -18.62 0.97
N ASP A 128 -4.72 -17.83 1.90
CA ASP A 128 -5.48 -17.23 2.99
C ASP A 128 -6.53 -16.22 2.49
N LEU A 129 -6.23 -15.52 1.39
CA LEU A 129 -7.12 -14.54 0.77
C LEU A 129 -8.20 -15.19 -0.10
N VAL A 130 -7.94 -16.37 -0.67
CA VAL A 130 -8.93 -17.15 -1.44
C VAL A 130 -10.13 -17.52 -0.57
N GLY A 131 -9.90 -17.96 0.68
CA GLY A 131 -10.97 -18.30 1.61
C GLY A 131 -11.82 -17.11 2.07
N GLN A 132 -11.37 -15.88 1.77
CA GLN A 132 -12.00 -14.63 2.20
C GLN A 132 -12.51 -13.77 1.03
N ALA A 133 -12.36 -14.27 -0.21
CA ALA A 133 -12.83 -13.59 -1.40
C ALA A 133 -14.36 -13.38 -1.36
N LYS A 134 -14.82 -12.25 -1.92
CA LYS A 134 -16.25 -11.92 -2.00
C LYS A 134 -16.98 -12.84 -2.96
N ASP A 135 -18.30 -12.94 -2.80
CA ASP A 135 -19.19 -13.81 -3.60
C ASP A 135 -19.13 -13.55 -5.12
N ASP A 136 -18.69 -12.36 -5.53
CA ASP A 136 -18.52 -11.95 -6.93
C ASP A 136 -17.17 -12.34 -7.55
N ILE A 137 -16.27 -12.95 -6.76
CA ILE A 137 -14.93 -13.37 -7.18
C ILE A 137 -14.81 -14.88 -7.07
N GLN A 138 -14.51 -15.54 -8.19
CA GLN A 138 -14.20 -16.97 -8.20
C GLN A 138 -12.70 -17.14 -8.19
N VAL A 139 -12.19 -17.92 -7.25
CA VAL A 139 -10.75 -18.20 -7.17
C VAL A 139 -10.51 -19.70 -7.27
N ARG A 140 -9.58 -20.11 -8.15
CA ARG A 140 -9.11 -21.48 -8.27
C ARG A 140 -7.63 -21.53 -8.00
N LEU A 141 -7.20 -22.50 -7.20
CA LEU A 141 -5.80 -22.71 -6.85
C LEU A 141 -5.31 -24.02 -7.46
N LEU A 142 -4.17 -23.97 -8.15
CA LEU A 142 -3.45 -25.14 -8.61
C LEU A 142 -2.15 -25.27 -7.80
N GLN A 143 -2.04 -26.36 -7.06
CA GLN A 143 -0.83 -26.69 -6.34
C GLN A 143 0.00 -27.68 -7.17
N HIS A 144 1.18 -27.23 -7.57
CA HIS A 144 2.19 -28.02 -8.28
C HIS A 144 1.67 -28.68 -9.57
N PRO A 145 0.92 -27.94 -10.42
CA PRO A 145 0.29 -28.55 -11.57
C PRO A 145 1.34 -29.00 -12.60
N THR A 146 0.98 -30.01 -13.38
CA THR A 146 1.64 -30.23 -14.67
C THR A 146 1.27 -29.10 -15.64
N PHE A 147 2.09 -28.89 -16.67
CA PHE A 147 1.78 -27.86 -17.66
C PHE A 147 0.48 -28.16 -18.44
N ALA A 148 0.17 -29.44 -18.64
CA ALA A 148 -1.08 -29.88 -19.25
C ALA A 148 -2.30 -29.54 -18.37
N GLU A 149 -2.23 -29.82 -17.06
CA GLU A 149 -3.27 -29.46 -16.09
C GLU A 149 -3.50 -27.94 -16.03
N PHE A 150 -2.42 -27.16 -16.08
CA PHE A 150 -2.49 -25.70 -16.12
C PHE A 150 -3.21 -25.20 -17.37
N LYS A 151 -2.80 -25.67 -18.57
CA LYS A 151 -3.46 -25.33 -19.84
C LYS A 151 -4.94 -25.72 -19.85
N GLN A 152 -5.24 -26.95 -19.43
CA GLN A 152 -6.61 -27.45 -19.34
C GLN A 152 -7.45 -26.57 -18.41
N THR A 153 -6.89 -26.21 -17.24
CA THR A 153 -7.58 -25.35 -16.27
C THR A 153 -7.83 -23.96 -16.85
N ILE A 154 -6.90 -23.36 -17.59
CA ILE A 154 -7.13 -22.07 -18.26
C ILE A 154 -8.29 -22.17 -19.27
N ALA A 155 -8.30 -23.22 -20.09
CA ALA A 155 -9.35 -23.43 -21.09
C ALA A 155 -10.74 -23.61 -20.46
N GLU A 156 -10.82 -24.37 -19.35
CA GLU A 156 -12.07 -24.64 -18.63
C GLU A 156 -12.54 -23.45 -17.79
N PHE A 157 -11.64 -22.88 -16.98
CA PHE A 157 -11.97 -21.85 -16.00
C PHE A 157 -12.04 -20.45 -16.63
N GLN A 158 -11.30 -20.21 -17.72
CA GLN A 158 -11.19 -18.94 -18.42
C GLN A 158 -10.92 -17.75 -17.48
N PRO A 159 -9.83 -17.79 -16.71
CA PRO A 159 -9.53 -16.75 -15.73
C PRO A 159 -9.40 -15.36 -16.38
N THR A 160 -9.81 -14.33 -15.66
CA THR A 160 -9.51 -12.93 -15.99
C THR A 160 -8.14 -12.52 -15.44
N LEU A 161 -7.71 -13.13 -14.33
CA LEU A 161 -6.41 -12.93 -13.72
C LEU A 161 -5.72 -14.28 -13.49
N VAL A 162 -4.50 -14.43 -14.00
CA VAL A 162 -3.62 -15.57 -13.67
C VAL A 162 -2.46 -15.06 -12.82
N CYS A 163 -2.25 -15.70 -11.67
CA CYS A 163 -1.11 -15.43 -10.79
C CYS A 163 -0.20 -16.66 -10.74
N LEU A 164 1.05 -16.50 -11.13
CA LEU A 164 2.07 -17.55 -11.06
C LEU A 164 3.07 -17.19 -9.97
N CYS A 165 3.04 -17.92 -8.87
CA CYS A 165 3.94 -17.69 -7.75
C CYS A 165 5.04 -18.75 -7.74
N GLY A 166 6.27 -18.31 -8.01
CA GLY A 166 7.45 -19.15 -7.86
C GLY A 166 7.60 -19.60 -6.41
N SER A 167 8.26 -20.74 -6.20
CA SER A 167 8.72 -21.08 -4.86
C SER A 167 9.74 -20.03 -4.41
N THR A 168 10.01 -19.94 -3.12
CA THR A 168 11.26 -19.32 -2.67
C THR A 168 12.36 -20.37 -2.81
N SER A 169 13.43 -20.07 -3.57
CA SER A 169 14.58 -20.97 -3.70
C SER A 169 15.46 -20.82 -2.46
N TYR A 170 15.83 -21.94 -1.85
CA TYR A 170 16.81 -21.98 -0.77
C TYR A 170 18.13 -22.43 -1.37
N ASP A 171 19.03 -21.47 -1.65
CA ASP A 171 20.42 -21.83 -1.79
C ASP A 171 21.10 -21.77 -0.43
N THR A 172 21.86 -22.81 -0.13
CA THR A 172 22.58 -23.03 1.13
C THR A 172 23.61 -21.93 1.43
N ASN A 173 23.98 -21.10 0.44
CA ASN A 173 24.71 -19.87 0.67
C ASN A 173 23.79 -18.65 0.84
N ARG A 174 23.39 -18.47 2.11
CA ARG A 174 23.00 -17.21 2.78
C ARG A 174 21.64 -16.59 2.42
N ALA A 175 20.68 -16.82 3.32
CA ALA A 175 20.04 -15.75 4.12
C ALA A 175 19.32 -14.59 3.40
N GLN A 176 18.95 -14.69 2.12
CA GLN A 176 18.26 -13.61 1.40
C GLN A 176 16.91 -14.00 0.79
N GLY A 177 16.63 -15.31 0.64
CA GLY A 177 15.37 -15.85 0.11
C GLY A 177 14.90 -15.10 -1.13
N ASN A 178 15.54 -15.32 -2.27
CA ASN A 178 15.12 -14.67 -3.52
C ASN A 178 13.94 -15.42 -4.14
N LEU A 179 13.18 -14.75 -5.01
CA LEU A 179 12.18 -15.40 -5.87
C LEU A 179 12.83 -16.50 -6.71
N SER A 180 12.22 -17.70 -6.78
CA SER A 180 12.67 -18.76 -7.68
C SER A 180 12.08 -18.58 -9.09
N PRO A 181 12.68 -19.22 -10.10
CA PRO A 181 12.01 -19.41 -11.38
C PRO A 181 10.75 -20.29 -11.23
N ILE A 182 9.87 -20.21 -12.22
CA ILE A 182 8.68 -21.06 -12.37
C ILE A 182 9.07 -22.41 -12.97
N VAL A 183 8.67 -23.51 -12.33
CA VAL A 183 8.95 -24.87 -12.81
C VAL A 183 7.69 -25.74 -12.70
N PHE A 184 7.09 -26.12 -13.84
CA PHE A 184 5.96 -27.05 -13.86
C PHE A 184 6.40 -28.50 -13.62
N ARG A 185 5.51 -29.29 -13.02
CA ARG A 185 5.76 -30.71 -12.77
C ARG A 185 5.90 -31.47 -14.10
N GLY A 186 6.96 -32.28 -14.21
CA GLY A 186 7.25 -33.08 -15.41
C GLY A 186 8.04 -32.36 -16.51
N LEU A 187 8.42 -31.10 -16.30
CA LEU A 187 9.26 -30.32 -17.22
C LEU A 187 10.75 -30.26 -16.83
N CYS A 188 11.14 -30.87 -15.70
CA CYS A 188 12.54 -30.99 -15.31
C CYS A 188 13.18 -32.21 -16.01
N PRO A 189 14.24 -32.03 -16.82
CA PRO A 189 15.12 -33.13 -17.16
C PRO A 189 15.94 -33.54 -15.93
N ALA A 190 16.55 -34.70 -16.02
CA ALA A 190 17.45 -35.32 -15.03
C ALA A 190 18.49 -34.33 -14.42
N PRO A 191 19.14 -34.65 -13.29
CA PRO A 191 19.68 -33.69 -12.33
C PRO A 191 20.70 -32.74 -12.98
N CYS A 192 20.21 -31.61 -13.46
CA CYS A 192 21.05 -30.51 -13.90
C CYS A 192 21.66 -29.89 -12.64
N LEU A 193 22.99 -29.86 -12.59
CA LEU A 193 23.77 -29.06 -11.65
C LEU A 193 23.23 -27.62 -11.72
N TRP A 194 22.43 -27.24 -10.73
CA TRP A 194 22.13 -25.84 -10.47
C TRP A 194 23.46 -25.12 -10.29
N ASP A 195 23.76 -24.15 -11.16
CA ASP A 195 24.83 -23.18 -10.91
C ASP A 195 24.22 -21.95 -10.20
N PRO A 196 24.51 -21.76 -8.90
CA PRO A 196 24.03 -20.63 -8.11
C PRO A 196 24.36 -19.26 -8.70
N PHE A 197 25.46 -19.16 -9.46
CA PHE A 197 26.00 -17.88 -9.91
C PHE A 197 25.40 -17.39 -11.22
N LEU A 198 24.76 -18.27 -12.00
CA LEU A 198 24.16 -17.90 -13.27
C LEU A 198 22.64 -17.72 -13.18
N GLY A 199 21.96 -18.27 -12.15
CA GLY A 199 20.51 -18.16 -12.03
C GLY A 199 19.75 -18.82 -13.19
N VAL A 200 20.38 -19.75 -13.90
CA VAL A 200 19.87 -20.37 -15.12
C VAL A 200 19.43 -21.80 -14.83
N ALA A 201 18.12 -22.05 -14.94
CA ALA A 201 17.57 -23.36 -15.25
C ALA A 201 16.90 -23.30 -16.64
N THR A 202 17.70 -23.16 -17.70
CA THR A 202 17.22 -23.19 -19.10
C THR A 202 17.27 -24.60 -19.67
N ASN A 203 16.63 -25.57 -19.02
CA ASN A 203 16.35 -26.84 -19.69
C ASN A 203 14.94 -27.29 -19.30
N VAL A 204 13.96 -26.77 -20.03
CA VAL A 204 12.62 -27.35 -20.15
C VAL A 204 12.71 -28.38 -21.27
N GLY A 205 13.40 -29.50 -21.00
CA GLY A 205 13.96 -30.38 -22.02
C GLY A 205 12.98 -31.37 -22.66
N ASP A 206 11.84 -31.67 -22.04
CA ASP A 206 11.07 -32.86 -22.44
C ASP A 206 9.68 -32.57 -23.04
N CYS A 207 9.26 -31.31 -23.18
CA CYS A 207 7.93 -30.98 -23.75
C CYS A 207 7.91 -29.82 -24.75
N ILE A 208 9.06 -29.22 -25.02
CA ILE A 208 9.17 -28.15 -26.01
C ILE A 208 9.58 -28.84 -27.32
N ALA A 209 8.72 -28.78 -28.34
CA ALA A 209 9.12 -29.17 -29.69
C ALA A 209 10.39 -28.41 -30.06
N ASP A 210 11.41 -29.12 -30.59
CA ASP A 210 12.76 -28.60 -30.87
C ASP A 210 12.75 -27.12 -31.28
N GLY A 211 13.19 -26.23 -30.37
CA GLY A 211 13.43 -24.81 -30.65
C GLY A 211 12.46 -23.77 -30.06
N GLN A 212 11.37 -24.14 -29.39
CA GLN A 212 10.52 -23.15 -28.71
C GLN A 212 11.14 -22.65 -27.39
N GLN A 213 11.06 -21.35 -27.11
CA GLN A 213 11.55 -20.81 -25.83
C GLN A 213 10.49 -21.00 -24.73
N PRO A 214 10.86 -21.30 -23.47
CA PRO A 214 9.91 -21.49 -22.37
C PRO A 214 8.92 -20.33 -22.18
N ALA A 215 9.38 -19.09 -22.43
CA ALA A 215 8.55 -17.89 -22.37
C ALA A 215 7.45 -17.88 -23.44
N ASP A 216 7.69 -18.40 -24.65
CA ASP A 216 6.65 -18.52 -25.68
C ASP A 216 5.60 -19.55 -25.27
N VAL A 217 6.06 -20.67 -24.73
CA VAL A 217 5.17 -21.76 -24.30
C VAL A 217 4.23 -21.27 -23.21
N LEU A 218 4.75 -20.50 -22.25
CA LEU A 218 3.94 -19.89 -21.20
C LEU A 218 2.99 -18.81 -21.74
N ALA A 219 3.49 -17.89 -22.57
CA ALA A 219 2.67 -16.82 -23.15
C ALA A 219 1.49 -17.38 -23.96
N ASN A 220 1.75 -18.40 -24.80
CA ASN A 220 0.71 -19.13 -25.53
C ASN A 220 -0.31 -19.80 -24.60
N ALA A 221 0.11 -20.30 -23.43
CA ALA A 221 -0.80 -20.96 -22.50
C ALA A 221 -1.77 -19.98 -21.82
N VAL A 222 -1.37 -18.72 -21.66
CA VAL A 222 -2.19 -17.66 -21.06
C VAL A 222 -2.76 -16.71 -22.12
N ALA A 223 -2.70 -17.07 -23.40
CA ALA A 223 -3.28 -16.28 -24.49
C ALA A 223 -4.78 -16.03 -24.24
N GLY A 224 -5.18 -14.77 -24.34
CA GLY A 224 -6.56 -14.33 -24.06
C GLY A 224 -6.90 -14.11 -22.57
N VAL A 225 -5.95 -14.28 -21.65
CA VAL A 225 -6.10 -13.83 -20.26
C VAL A 225 -5.89 -12.31 -20.21
N GLU A 226 -6.76 -11.59 -19.49
CA GLU A 226 -6.68 -10.12 -19.39
C GLU A 226 -5.46 -9.67 -18.59
N THR A 227 -5.25 -10.26 -17.40
CA THR A 227 -4.13 -9.90 -16.51
C THR A 227 -3.29 -11.12 -16.12
N VAL A 228 -1.96 -10.99 -16.19
CA VAL A 228 -1.01 -11.97 -15.67
C VAL A 228 -0.12 -11.32 -14.62
N TYR A 229 -0.09 -11.88 -13.41
CA TYR A 229 0.86 -11.52 -12.36
C TYR A 229 1.90 -12.63 -12.19
N LEU A 230 3.16 -12.27 -12.33
CA LEU A 230 4.30 -13.16 -12.15
C LEU A 230 5.05 -12.79 -10.88
N ASP A 231 4.88 -13.62 -9.85
CA ASP A 231 5.60 -13.52 -8.59
C ASP A 231 6.75 -14.53 -8.56
N ALA A 232 7.66 -14.40 -9.53
CA ALA A 232 8.78 -15.30 -9.77
C ALA A 232 9.93 -14.55 -10.46
N LEU A 233 11.11 -15.16 -10.50
CA LEU A 233 12.21 -14.66 -11.32
C LEU A 233 11.82 -14.74 -12.80
N SER A 234 11.78 -13.60 -13.47
CA SER A 234 11.46 -13.49 -14.89
C SER A 234 12.73 -13.47 -15.74
N HIS A 235 12.64 -14.04 -16.95
CA HIS A 235 13.68 -14.02 -17.97
C HIS A 235 13.33 -13.05 -19.11
N ASP A 236 14.36 -12.63 -19.84
CA ASP A 236 14.31 -11.58 -20.84
C ASP A 236 13.15 -11.72 -21.84
N GLN A 237 12.34 -10.64 -21.92
CA GLN A 237 11.23 -10.42 -22.86
C GLN A 237 9.92 -11.17 -22.57
N LEU A 238 9.74 -11.73 -21.38
CA LEU A 238 8.47 -12.40 -21.03
C LEU A 238 7.27 -11.44 -21.10
N SER A 239 7.40 -10.21 -20.62
CA SER A 239 6.32 -9.21 -20.70
C SER A 239 5.95 -8.86 -22.15
N ALA A 240 6.95 -8.70 -23.03
CA ALA A 240 6.73 -8.42 -24.45
C ALA A 240 6.01 -9.58 -25.15
N ARG A 241 6.35 -10.83 -24.80
CA ARG A 241 5.68 -12.03 -25.33
C ARG A 241 4.25 -12.16 -24.82
N LEU A 242 4.00 -11.89 -23.53
CA LEU A 242 2.64 -11.87 -22.98
C LEU A 242 1.77 -10.86 -23.73
N GLN A 243 2.29 -9.65 -24.01
CA GLN A 243 1.58 -8.65 -24.80
C GLN A 243 1.33 -9.09 -26.25
N ALA A 244 2.30 -9.75 -26.88
CA ALA A 244 2.14 -10.28 -28.24
C ALA A 244 1.02 -11.34 -28.32
N GLU A 245 0.84 -12.13 -27.26
CA GLU A 245 -0.25 -13.12 -27.12
C GLU A 245 -1.58 -12.54 -26.64
N GLY A 246 -1.69 -11.20 -26.60
CA GLY A 246 -2.94 -10.49 -26.30
C GLY A 246 -3.24 -10.30 -24.81
N VAL A 247 -2.28 -10.53 -23.91
CA VAL A 247 -2.43 -10.18 -22.50
C VAL A 247 -2.39 -8.66 -22.35
N GLN A 248 -3.50 -8.08 -21.89
CA GLN A 248 -3.62 -6.63 -21.79
C GLN A 248 -2.74 -6.05 -20.68
N HIS A 249 -2.59 -6.79 -19.58
CA HIS A 249 -1.90 -6.35 -18.39
C HIS A 249 -0.95 -7.43 -17.87
N SER A 250 0.33 -7.12 -17.74
CA SER A 250 1.28 -8.02 -17.09
C SER A 250 2.02 -7.31 -15.96
N ILE A 251 2.05 -7.91 -14.77
CA ILE A 251 2.84 -7.46 -13.62
C ILE A 251 4.01 -8.43 -13.47
N VAL A 252 5.23 -7.93 -13.63
CA VAL A 252 6.44 -8.78 -13.68
C VAL A 252 7.56 -8.13 -12.88
N TRP A 253 8.31 -8.91 -12.12
CA TRP A 253 9.51 -8.42 -11.43
C TRP A 253 10.64 -8.10 -12.41
N PRO A 254 11.52 -7.12 -12.11
CA PRO A 254 12.64 -6.77 -12.98
C PRO A 254 13.53 -7.96 -13.30
N GLU A 255 13.88 -8.09 -14.59
CA GLU A 255 14.68 -9.19 -15.12
C GLU A 255 16.13 -9.12 -14.59
N GLY A 256 16.72 -10.29 -14.31
CA GLY A 256 18.13 -10.42 -13.92
C GLY A 256 18.51 -9.87 -12.54
N LEU A 257 17.55 -9.34 -11.76
CA LEU A 257 17.81 -8.79 -10.43
C LEU A 257 17.31 -9.73 -9.32
N PRO A 258 18.12 -10.01 -8.27
CA PRO A 258 17.65 -10.76 -7.12
C PRO A 258 16.60 -9.96 -6.35
N VAL A 259 15.36 -10.45 -6.34
CA VAL A 259 14.23 -9.86 -5.60
C VAL A 259 14.11 -10.55 -4.24
N PRO A 260 14.27 -9.83 -3.11
CA PRO A 260 14.03 -10.40 -1.80
C PRO A 260 12.57 -10.85 -1.65
N ALA A 261 12.35 -12.10 -1.27
CA ALA A 261 11.01 -12.68 -1.19
C ALA A 261 10.11 -11.96 -0.18
N ILE A 262 10.67 -11.31 0.84
CA ILE A 262 9.87 -10.51 1.79
C ILE A 262 9.25 -9.26 1.14
N ILE A 263 9.96 -8.64 0.20
CA ILE A 263 9.45 -7.49 -0.56
C ILE A 263 8.34 -7.97 -1.48
N ALA A 264 8.59 -9.07 -2.19
CA ALA A 264 7.61 -9.68 -3.08
C ALA A 264 6.34 -10.11 -2.34
N ALA A 265 6.50 -10.84 -1.25
CA ALA A 265 5.47 -11.18 -0.30
C ALA A 265 4.61 -9.99 0.15
N GLN A 266 5.26 -8.90 0.56
CA GLN A 266 4.58 -7.70 1.05
C GLN A 266 3.79 -7.01 -0.08
N PHE A 267 4.37 -6.97 -1.28
CA PHE A 267 3.69 -6.51 -2.48
C PHE A 267 2.46 -7.36 -2.79
N SER A 268 2.64 -8.67 -2.98
CA SER A 268 1.58 -9.64 -3.34
C SER A 268 0.45 -9.59 -2.33
N HIS A 269 0.78 -9.64 -1.04
CA HIS A 269 -0.22 -9.59 0.02
C HIS A 269 -1.03 -8.29 -0.01
N THR A 270 -0.39 -7.13 -0.18
CA THR A 270 -1.10 -5.85 -0.28
C THR A 270 -1.95 -5.77 -1.53
N PHE A 271 -1.40 -6.19 -2.67
CA PHE A 271 -2.08 -6.23 -3.96
C PHE A 271 -3.36 -7.05 -3.89
N PHE A 272 -3.29 -8.30 -3.42
CA PHE A 272 -4.45 -9.19 -3.33
C PHE A 272 -5.43 -8.80 -2.22
N CYS A 273 -4.96 -8.28 -1.08
CA CYS A 273 -5.84 -7.74 -0.05
C CYS A 273 -6.73 -6.63 -0.62
N CYS A 274 -6.15 -5.69 -1.36
CA CYS A 274 -6.91 -4.63 -2.02
C CYS A 274 -7.80 -5.20 -3.13
N LEU A 275 -7.23 -5.97 -4.06
CA LEU A 275 -7.93 -6.45 -5.25
C LEU A 275 -9.14 -7.34 -4.94
N LEU A 276 -9.03 -8.21 -3.93
CA LEU A 276 -10.06 -9.20 -3.63
C LEU A 276 -11.12 -8.72 -2.62
N HIS A 277 -10.77 -7.78 -1.75
CA HIS A 277 -11.66 -7.33 -0.67
C HIS A 277 -12.22 -5.94 -0.90
N MET A 278 -11.60 -5.15 -1.77
CA MET A 278 -12.08 -3.83 -2.17
C MET A 278 -12.59 -3.90 -3.61
N ARG A 279 -13.57 -3.05 -3.94
CA ARG A 279 -14.00 -2.89 -5.34
C ARG A 279 -12.97 -2.06 -6.10
N THR A 280 -11.72 -2.52 -6.18
CA THR A 280 -10.57 -1.84 -6.79
C THR A 280 -10.29 -2.36 -8.19
N SER A 281 -9.84 -1.46 -9.07
CA SER A 281 -9.20 -1.91 -10.30
C SER A 281 -7.83 -2.52 -9.99
N MET A 282 -7.32 -3.33 -10.93
CA MET A 282 -5.96 -3.87 -10.83
C MET A 282 -4.90 -2.76 -10.72
N HIS A 283 -5.07 -1.66 -11.48
CA HIS A 283 -4.16 -0.51 -11.46
C HIS A 283 -4.10 0.19 -10.11
N GLU A 284 -5.25 0.33 -9.45
CA GLU A 284 -5.33 0.93 -8.11
C GLU A 284 -4.74 0.00 -7.05
N ALA A 285 -5.02 -1.31 -7.14
CA ALA A 285 -4.45 -2.29 -6.24
C ALA A 285 -2.92 -2.37 -6.38
N PHE A 286 -2.41 -2.31 -7.61
CA PHE A 286 -0.97 -2.24 -7.91
C PHE A 286 -0.35 -0.96 -7.34
N ALA A 287 -0.98 0.19 -7.56
CA ALA A 287 -0.51 1.46 -7.01
C ALA A 287 -0.48 1.43 -5.47
N LEU A 288 -1.53 0.93 -4.82
CA LEU A 288 -1.59 0.77 -3.36
C LEU A 288 -0.49 -0.16 -2.83
N ALA A 289 -0.26 -1.30 -3.49
CA ALA A 289 0.79 -2.24 -3.11
C ALA A 289 2.18 -1.61 -3.22
N ASN A 290 2.45 -0.86 -4.29
CA ASN A 290 3.70 -0.11 -4.44
C ASN A 290 3.93 0.89 -3.30
N HIS A 291 2.91 1.68 -2.93
CA HIS A 291 3.04 2.66 -1.84
C HIS A 291 3.26 1.95 -0.48
N GLY A 292 2.59 0.82 -0.25
CA GLY A 292 2.80 0.01 0.95
C GLY A 292 4.23 -0.52 1.05
N VAL A 293 4.78 -1.04 -0.04
CA VAL A 293 6.17 -1.53 -0.10
C VAL A 293 7.16 -0.37 0.03
N GLN A 294 6.94 0.77 -0.62
CA GLN A 294 7.80 1.95 -0.48
C GLN A 294 7.80 2.52 0.94
N ALA A 295 6.67 2.45 1.66
CA ALA A 295 6.62 2.89 3.05
C ALA A 295 7.46 1.99 3.97
N HIS A 296 7.41 0.67 3.79
CA HIS A 296 7.97 -0.28 4.75
C HIS A 296 9.31 -0.91 4.36
N CYS A 297 9.56 -1.12 3.08
CA CYS A 297 10.74 -1.81 2.57
C CYS A 297 11.86 -0.86 2.12
N THR A 298 11.77 0.42 2.48
CA THR A 298 12.84 1.40 2.25
C THR A 298 13.76 1.45 3.46
N THR A 299 15.05 1.21 3.25
CA THR A 299 16.02 1.09 4.34
C THR A 299 16.99 2.23 4.36
N GLN A 300 17.23 2.76 5.54
CA GLN A 300 18.22 3.78 5.84
C GLN A 300 19.32 3.09 6.64
N MET A 301 20.24 2.41 5.95
CA MET A 301 21.32 1.65 6.62
C MET A 301 22.41 2.59 7.15
N ASP A 302 22.73 3.67 6.42
CA ASP A 302 23.82 4.61 6.76
C ASP A 302 23.44 6.08 6.45
N GLY A 303 22.16 6.41 6.56
CA GLY A 303 21.62 7.70 6.15
C GLY A 303 21.26 7.78 4.65
N GLN A 304 21.60 6.78 3.84
CA GLN A 304 21.16 6.70 2.44
C GLN A 304 19.86 5.92 2.28
N TYR A 305 18.94 6.49 1.52
CA TYR A 305 17.65 5.90 1.19
C TYR A 305 17.82 4.94 0.01
N VAL A 306 17.45 3.67 0.21
CA VAL A 306 17.42 2.68 -0.87
C VAL A 306 15.97 2.43 -1.28
N THR A 307 15.69 2.67 -2.56
CA THR A 307 14.38 2.36 -3.16
C THR A 307 14.25 0.84 -3.31
N PRO A 308 13.15 0.23 -2.82
CA PRO A 308 12.93 -1.20 -2.97
C PRO A 308 12.76 -1.55 -4.44
N LEU A 309 13.20 -2.76 -4.79
CA LEU A 309 12.87 -3.33 -6.09
C LEU A 309 11.35 -3.57 -6.12
N LEU A 310 10.68 -3.03 -7.14
CA LEU A 310 9.23 -3.14 -7.32
C LEU A 310 8.93 -3.86 -8.64
N PRO A 311 7.79 -4.56 -8.75
CA PRO A 311 7.39 -5.13 -10.01
C PRO A 311 6.98 -4.02 -10.99
N ALA A 312 7.18 -4.27 -12.28
CA ALA A 312 6.74 -3.40 -13.35
C ALA A 312 5.33 -3.80 -13.80
N LEU A 313 4.46 -2.81 -14.01
CA LEU A 313 3.17 -3.00 -14.66
C LEU A 313 3.29 -2.61 -16.13
N PHE A 314 3.10 -3.59 -17.01
CA PHE A 314 2.99 -3.38 -18.45
C PHE A 314 1.50 -3.37 -18.81
N SER A 315 0.96 -2.18 -19.07
CA SER A 315 -0.46 -1.96 -19.36
C SER A 315 -0.60 -0.70 -20.22
N PRO A 316 -1.63 -0.60 -21.09
CA PRO A 316 -1.97 0.65 -21.76
C PRO A 316 -2.39 1.75 -20.77
N LEU A 317 -2.86 1.37 -19.59
CA LEU A 317 -3.29 2.29 -18.54
C LEU A 317 -2.20 2.44 -17.47
N LYS A 318 -1.97 3.68 -17.05
CA LYS A 318 -1.01 3.98 -15.98
C LYS A 318 -1.60 3.59 -14.61
N ALA A 319 -0.80 2.92 -13.79
CA ALA A 319 -1.14 2.72 -12.38
C ALA A 319 -1.22 4.07 -11.64
N GLN A 320 -2.38 4.34 -11.04
CA GLN A 320 -2.62 5.54 -10.25
C GLN A 320 -3.47 5.19 -9.03
N LEU A 321 -3.23 5.91 -7.94
CA LEU A 321 -4.10 5.83 -6.78
C LEU A 321 -5.47 6.44 -7.11
N PRO A 322 -6.56 5.92 -6.55
CA PRO A 322 -7.88 6.47 -6.74
C PRO A 322 -7.98 7.89 -6.20
N ASP A 323 -8.70 8.74 -6.92
CA ASP A 323 -8.85 10.17 -6.65
C ASP A 323 -10.32 10.62 -6.82
N ASN A 324 -10.54 11.94 -6.86
CA ASN A 324 -11.88 12.50 -7.08
C ASN A 324 -12.50 12.10 -8.43
N ASN A 325 -11.67 11.87 -9.46
CA ASN A 325 -12.13 11.49 -10.79
C ASN A 325 -12.56 10.02 -10.85
N SER A 326 -12.25 9.25 -9.80
CA SER A 326 -12.63 7.85 -9.67
C SER A 326 -14.09 7.66 -9.21
N ILE A 327 -14.85 8.74 -8.99
CA ILE A 327 -16.26 8.69 -8.61
C ILE A 327 -17.13 8.62 -9.87
N PRO A 328 -18.02 7.63 -10.00
CA PRO A 328 -18.93 7.58 -11.13
C PRO A 328 -19.94 8.72 -11.07
N ASN A 329 -20.21 9.34 -12.23
CA ASN A 329 -21.24 10.35 -12.38
C ASN A 329 -22.61 9.77 -11.99
N PRO A 330 -23.46 10.54 -11.30
CA PRO A 330 -24.78 10.07 -10.91
C PRO A 330 -25.67 10.04 -12.15
N VAL A 331 -26.44 8.96 -12.30
CA VAL A 331 -27.47 8.89 -13.35
C VAL A 331 -28.71 9.60 -12.82
N ILE A 332 -28.92 10.84 -13.25
CA ILE A 332 -30.08 11.65 -12.85
C ILE A 332 -31.02 11.76 -14.05
N PRO A 333 -32.30 11.34 -13.92
CA PRO A 333 -33.27 11.47 -15.00
C PRO A 333 -33.39 12.92 -15.49
N GLY A 334 -33.29 13.14 -16.79
CA GLY A 334 -33.44 14.46 -17.42
C GLY A 334 -32.20 15.36 -17.37
N ILE A 335 -31.07 14.89 -16.85
CA ILE A 335 -29.79 15.59 -16.92
C ILE A 335 -28.85 14.80 -17.83
N ASP A 336 -28.30 15.49 -18.82
CA ASP A 336 -27.27 14.92 -19.69
C ASP A 336 -25.98 14.66 -18.87
N PRO A 337 -25.49 13.42 -18.80
CA PRO A 337 -24.29 13.07 -18.05
C PRO A 337 -23.00 13.74 -18.58
N SER A 338 -23.02 14.33 -19.78
CA SER A 338 -21.90 15.09 -20.33
C SER A 338 -21.77 16.51 -19.75
N ILE A 339 -22.84 17.03 -19.13
CA ILE A 339 -22.85 18.38 -18.54
C ILE A 339 -22.39 18.31 -17.09
N ALA A 340 -21.46 19.19 -16.71
CA ALA A 340 -21.01 19.31 -15.33
C ALA A 340 -22.20 19.61 -14.38
N LEU A 341 -22.33 18.85 -13.28
CA LEU A 341 -23.42 19.00 -12.32
C LEU A 341 -23.58 20.43 -11.78
N ALA A 342 -22.46 21.15 -11.62
CA ALA A 342 -22.47 22.54 -11.19
C ALA A 342 -23.18 23.48 -12.18
N ALA A 343 -23.16 23.16 -13.49
CA ALA A 343 -23.86 23.91 -14.52
C ALA A 343 -25.32 23.42 -14.67
N ALA A 344 -25.56 22.13 -14.48
CA ALA A 344 -26.89 21.53 -14.64
C ALA A 344 -27.83 21.77 -13.45
N ILE A 345 -27.31 21.89 -12.23
CA ILE A 345 -28.10 21.91 -10.99
C ILE A 345 -27.86 23.21 -10.21
N PRO A 346 -28.87 24.09 -10.12
CA PRO A 346 -28.79 25.28 -9.29
C PRO A 346 -28.51 24.94 -7.82
N GLY A 347 -27.54 25.64 -7.21
CA GLY A 347 -27.17 25.42 -5.81
C GLY A 347 -26.17 24.29 -5.57
N TRP A 348 -25.75 23.55 -6.59
CA TRP A 348 -24.74 22.49 -6.46
C TRP A 348 -23.40 23.04 -5.94
N ALA A 349 -23.01 24.23 -6.41
CA ALA A 349 -21.79 24.91 -5.98
C ALA A 349 -21.79 25.34 -4.50
N ASP A 350 -22.94 25.31 -3.81
CA ASP A 350 -23.08 25.66 -2.40
C ASP A 350 -22.95 24.44 -1.47
N ILE A 351 -22.81 23.23 -2.02
CA ILE A 351 -22.63 22.02 -1.22
C ILE A 351 -21.33 22.09 -0.44
N ARG A 352 -21.40 21.88 0.87
CA ARG A 352 -20.24 21.85 1.76
C ARG A 352 -20.33 20.66 2.71
N LEU A 353 -19.24 19.91 2.82
CA LEU A 353 -19.08 18.93 3.89
C LEU A 353 -18.66 19.65 5.18
N LEU A 354 -19.40 19.39 6.25
CA LEU A 354 -19.06 19.84 7.59
C LEU A 354 -18.29 18.73 8.30
N ALA A 355 -16.98 18.72 8.07
CA ALA A 355 -16.05 17.73 8.61
C ALA A 355 -15.09 18.36 9.62
N PRO A 356 -15.40 18.29 10.94
CA PRO A 356 -14.46 18.68 11.97
C PRO A 356 -13.16 17.87 11.87
N ARG A 357 -12.03 18.54 12.11
CA ARG A 357 -10.72 17.90 12.18
C ARG A 357 -10.54 17.17 13.52
N ALA A 358 -9.86 16.05 13.50
CA ALA A 358 -9.52 15.23 14.65
C ALA A 358 -8.10 14.69 14.53
N GLU A 359 -7.43 14.56 15.67
CA GLU A 359 -6.16 13.84 15.77
C GLU A 359 -6.43 12.37 16.05
N LEU A 360 -5.74 11.51 15.30
CA LEU A 360 -5.84 10.06 15.37
C LEU A 360 -4.45 9.48 15.58
N ARG A 361 -4.31 8.69 16.64
CA ARG A 361 -3.11 7.89 16.88
C ARG A 361 -3.23 6.54 16.17
N LEU A 362 -2.24 6.21 15.35
CA LEU A 362 -2.07 4.91 14.72
C LEU A 362 -0.85 4.19 15.32
N LEU A 363 -0.95 2.87 15.49
CA LEU A 363 0.23 2.02 15.66
C LEU A 363 0.59 1.43 14.31
N LEU A 364 1.80 1.74 13.84
CA LEU A 364 2.32 1.24 12.59
C LEU A 364 3.37 0.17 12.87
N THR A 365 3.32 -0.98 12.21
CA THR A 365 4.39 -1.98 12.27
C THR A 365 5.65 -1.40 11.64
N GLY A 366 6.68 -1.23 12.45
CA GLY A 366 7.85 -0.43 12.09
C GLY A 366 8.79 -0.27 13.27
N ASN A 367 10.03 0.07 12.96
CA ASN A 367 10.96 0.65 13.91
C ASN A 367 10.83 2.18 13.87
N SER A 368 11.60 2.89 14.71
CA SER A 368 11.56 4.36 14.76
C SER A 368 11.90 5.04 13.43
N CYS A 369 12.59 4.38 12.50
CA CYS A 369 12.90 4.94 11.18
C CYS A 369 11.72 4.87 10.19
N LEU A 370 10.57 4.29 10.57
CA LEU A 370 9.31 4.45 9.84
C LEU A 370 8.73 5.86 10.03
N ILE A 371 9.05 6.55 11.13
CA ILE A 371 8.63 7.92 11.40
C ILE A 371 9.55 8.88 10.64
N ASP A 372 9.45 8.81 9.31
CA ASP A 372 10.19 9.61 8.33
C ASP A 372 9.20 10.28 7.36
N GLY A 373 9.52 11.48 6.90
CA GLY A 373 8.63 12.27 6.04
C GLY A 373 8.28 11.57 4.73
N GLN A 374 9.24 10.89 4.11
CA GLN A 374 9.05 10.21 2.82
C GLN A 374 8.30 8.89 3.00
N LYS A 375 8.61 8.11 4.03
CA LYS A 375 7.86 6.86 4.30
C LYS A 375 6.41 7.14 4.69
N LEU A 376 6.20 8.15 5.54
CA LEU A 376 4.87 8.57 5.94
C LEU A 376 4.11 9.27 4.80
N SER A 377 4.78 9.86 3.80
CA SER A 377 4.08 10.38 2.62
C SER A 377 3.48 9.23 1.81
N TYR A 378 4.24 8.17 1.52
CA TYR A 378 3.72 7.00 0.81
C TYR A 378 2.58 6.31 1.58
N LEU A 379 2.75 6.11 2.89
CA LEU A 379 1.70 5.54 3.72
C LEU A 379 0.47 6.44 3.79
N GLY A 380 0.67 7.76 3.85
CA GLY A 380 -0.39 8.76 3.82
C GLY A 380 -1.19 8.69 2.53
N GLU A 381 -0.52 8.61 1.39
CA GLU A 381 -1.14 8.43 0.08
C GLU A 381 -1.93 7.12 -0.01
N ALA A 382 -1.37 6.02 0.49
CA ALA A 382 -2.06 4.73 0.54
C ALA A 382 -3.31 4.76 1.43
N LEU A 383 -3.24 5.38 2.62
CA LEU A 383 -4.40 5.52 3.51
C LEU A 383 -5.48 6.44 2.93
N ARG A 384 -5.07 7.54 2.27
CA ARG A 384 -6.01 8.40 1.53
C ARG A 384 -6.73 7.61 0.44
N ALA A 385 -5.97 6.87 -0.36
CA ALA A 385 -6.53 6.01 -1.38
C ALA A 385 -7.51 4.99 -0.80
N LEU A 386 -7.19 4.30 0.31
CA LEU A 386 -8.15 3.40 0.99
C LEU A 386 -9.44 4.13 1.40
N LEU A 387 -9.35 5.36 1.92
CA LEU A 387 -10.54 6.16 2.23
C LEU A 387 -11.34 6.50 0.97
N VAL A 388 -10.67 6.85 -0.15
CA VAL A 388 -11.35 7.06 -1.44
C VAL A 388 -12.09 5.80 -1.88
N LEU A 389 -11.46 4.63 -1.78
CA LEU A 389 -12.07 3.34 -2.12
C LEU A 389 -13.31 3.05 -1.29
N GLU A 390 -13.28 3.37 0.00
CA GLU A 390 -14.41 3.21 0.90
C GLU A 390 -15.57 4.16 0.57
N MET A 391 -15.24 5.40 0.22
CA MET A 391 -16.24 6.45 -0.02
C MET A 391 -16.83 6.41 -1.42
N ARG A 392 -16.08 6.09 -2.47
CA ARG A 392 -16.58 6.16 -3.86
C ARG A 392 -17.80 5.27 -4.12
N GLY A 393 -17.91 4.17 -3.40
CA GLY A 393 -19.04 3.23 -3.46
C GLY A 393 -19.97 3.33 -2.26
N LEU A 394 -19.90 4.40 -1.45
CA LEU A 394 -20.77 4.57 -0.29
C LEU A 394 -22.24 4.62 -0.70
N THR A 395 -23.12 4.17 0.20
CA THR A 395 -24.58 4.23 0.03
C THR A 395 -25.19 5.05 1.16
N LEU A 396 -26.16 5.89 0.82
CA LEU A 396 -26.86 6.74 1.80
C LEU A 396 -28.00 5.95 2.44
N LEU A 397 -27.92 5.77 3.77
CA LEU A 397 -28.90 4.99 4.54
C LEU A 397 -30.07 5.84 5.01
N SER A 398 -29.75 6.98 5.63
CA SER A 398 -30.74 7.87 6.20
C SER A 398 -30.25 9.33 6.15
N THR A 399 -31.21 10.25 6.12
CA THR A 399 -30.95 11.68 6.24
C THR A 399 -31.84 12.28 7.32
N LEU A 400 -31.26 13.14 8.15
CA LEU A 400 -31.95 13.82 9.24
C LEU A 400 -31.60 15.31 9.20
N PRO A 401 -32.59 16.21 9.04
CA PRO A 401 -32.33 17.65 9.11
C PRO A 401 -31.68 18.06 10.43
N CYS A 402 -30.64 18.88 10.37
CA CYS A 402 -30.03 19.45 11.56
C CYS A 402 -30.95 20.49 12.18
N ALA A 403 -31.19 20.41 13.50
CA ALA A 403 -32.08 21.34 14.21
C ALA A 403 -31.62 22.81 14.17
N LYS A 404 -30.31 23.05 13.98
CA LYS A 404 -29.73 24.37 13.79
C LYS A 404 -28.84 24.35 12.56
N THR A 405 -29.05 25.29 11.64
CA THR A 405 -28.15 25.51 10.51
C THR A 405 -26.80 26.01 11.03
N PRO A 406 -25.70 25.32 10.71
CA PRO A 406 -24.36 25.74 11.10
C PRO A 406 -24.02 27.13 10.54
N ALA A 407 -23.43 27.99 11.39
CA ALA A 407 -23.18 29.40 11.09
C ALA A 407 -22.21 29.63 9.92
N ASN A 408 -21.45 28.61 9.55
CA ASN A 408 -20.47 28.64 8.46
C ASN A 408 -21.05 28.26 7.08
N LEU A 409 -22.37 28.02 6.99
CA LEU A 409 -23.04 27.79 5.72
C LEU A 409 -23.54 29.10 5.10
N PRO A 410 -23.57 29.21 3.75
CA PRO A 410 -24.15 30.37 3.08
C PRO A 410 -25.62 30.61 3.46
N VAL A 411 -26.07 31.87 3.37
CA VAL A 411 -27.47 32.24 3.65
C VAL A 411 -28.41 31.45 2.74
N GLY A 412 -29.50 30.94 3.31
CA GLY A 412 -30.48 30.11 2.59
C GLY A 412 -30.10 28.62 2.46
N CYS A 413 -28.91 28.22 2.93
CA CYS A 413 -28.55 26.80 3.03
C CYS A 413 -29.17 26.14 4.27
N SER A 414 -29.32 24.83 4.18
CA SER A 414 -29.70 23.95 5.29
C SER A 414 -28.63 22.87 5.46
N ALA A 415 -28.71 22.10 6.55
CA ALA A 415 -27.78 21.01 6.81
C ALA A 415 -28.54 19.70 7.08
N LEU A 416 -28.02 18.61 6.53
CA LEU A 416 -28.47 17.25 6.77
C LEU A 416 -27.37 16.48 7.50
N ARG A 417 -27.76 15.78 8.57
CA ARG A 417 -26.99 14.67 9.11
C ARG A 417 -27.31 13.44 8.28
N CYS A 418 -26.29 12.88 7.63
CA CYS A 418 -26.40 11.75 6.73
C CYS A 418 -25.73 10.54 7.38
N GLU A 419 -26.45 9.43 7.47
CA GLU A 419 -25.86 8.14 7.82
C GLU A 419 -25.55 7.39 6.53
N VAL A 420 -24.30 7.00 6.36
CA VAL A 420 -23.81 6.32 5.17
C VAL A 420 -23.19 4.97 5.52
N ARG A 421 -23.27 4.03 4.57
CA ARG A 421 -22.57 2.75 4.63
C ARG A 421 -21.48 2.73 3.57
N THR A 422 -20.25 2.46 3.98
CA THR A 422 -19.10 2.34 3.07
C THR A 422 -19.10 1.00 2.33
N VAL A 423 -18.17 0.82 1.40
CA VAL A 423 -18.04 -0.42 0.62
C VAL A 423 -17.72 -1.64 1.49
N SER A 424 -16.94 -1.47 2.56
CA SER A 424 -16.68 -2.54 3.53
C SER A 424 -17.80 -2.73 4.57
N GLY A 425 -18.86 -1.92 4.51
CA GLY A 425 -20.00 -2.01 5.41
C GLY A 425 -19.89 -1.16 6.68
N ALA A 426 -18.81 -0.38 6.85
CA ALA A 426 -18.69 0.56 7.96
C ALA A 426 -19.81 1.61 7.90
N GLN A 427 -20.40 1.93 9.06
CA GLN A 427 -21.42 2.97 9.15
C GLN A 427 -20.81 4.25 9.70
N VAL A 428 -21.03 5.35 9.00
CA VAL A 428 -20.40 6.64 9.27
C VAL A 428 -21.47 7.72 9.25
N THR A 429 -21.33 8.71 10.12
CA THR A 429 -22.16 9.90 10.08
C THR A 429 -21.36 11.05 9.47
N ALA A 430 -21.92 11.68 8.44
CA ALA A 430 -21.41 12.92 7.85
C ALA A 430 -22.49 14.01 7.93
N ILE A 431 -22.08 15.28 7.91
CA ILE A 431 -23.01 16.39 7.85
C ILE A 431 -22.78 17.14 6.54
N LEU A 432 -23.82 17.23 5.71
CA LEU A 432 -23.80 17.90 4.42
C LEU A 432 -24.63 19.18 4.51
N GLY A 433 -24.01 20.32 4.20
CA GLY A 433 -24.68 21.59 4.01
C GLY A 433 -24.92 21.89 2.53
N GLY A 434 -26.00 22.57 2.21
CA GLY A 434 -26.33 22.97 0.84
C GLY A 434 -27.72 23.57 0.72
N GLN A 435 -28.11 23.94 -0.51
CA GLN A 435 -29.45 24.46 -0.76
C GLN A 435 -30.52 23.37 -0.56
N PRO A 436 -31.68 23.70 0.04
CA PRO A 436 -32.76 22.73 0.28
C PRO A 436 -33.22 22.00 -0.99
N SER A 437 -33.21 22.66 -2.14
CA SER A 437 -33.55 22.08 -3.45
C SER A 437 -32.66 20.89 -3.81
N VAL A 438 -31.36 20.97 -3.54
CA VAL A 438 -30.39 19.90 -3.80
C VAL A 438 -30.49 18.80 -2.73
N LEU A 439 -30.69 19.20 -1.46
CA LEU A 439 -30.74 18.29 -0.32
C LEU A 439 -32.02 17.43 -0.26
N GLN A 440 -33.07 17.78 -1.00
CA GLN A 440 -34.29 16.97 -1.11
C GLN A 440 -34.11 15.72 -1.98
N ASN A 441 -33.13 15.71 -2.89
CA ASN A 441 -32.93 14.58 -3.79
C ASN A 441 -31.86 13.62 -3.23
N HIS A 442 -32.30 12.43 -2.83
CA HIS A 442 -31.43 11.40 -2.21
C HIS A 442 -30.24 11.01 -3.08
N ALA A 443 -30.43 10.91 -4.41
CA ALA A 443 -29.35 10.56 -5.34
C ALA A 443 -28.30 11.67 -5.45
N LEU A 444 -28.74 12.93 -5.41
CA LEU A 444 -27.84 14.09 -5.38
C LEU A 444 -27.08 14.18 -4.07
N VAL A 445 -27.73 13.94 -2.93
CA VAL A 445 -27.09 13.92 -1.62
C VAL A 445 -26.06 12.80 -1.53
N GLU A 446 -26.38 11.59 -1.99
CA GLU A 446 -25.44 10.46 -2.02
C GLU A 446 -24.22 10.77 -2.88
N HIS A 447 -24.41 11.32 -4.09
CA HIS A 447 -23.29 11.70 -4.95
C HIS A 447 -22.48 12.87 -4.38
N ALA A 448 -23.14 13.88 -3.81
CA ALA A 448 -22.49 14.99 -3.13
C ALA A 448 -21.63 14.53 -1.95
N LEU A 449 -22.11 13.55 -1.18
CA LEU A 449 -21.34 12.91 -0.11
C LEU A 449 -20.12 12.19 -0.66
N ARG A 450 -20.26 11.39 -1.73
CA ARG A 450 -19.11 10.74 -2.39
C ARG A 450 -18.04 11.77 -2.78
N MET A 451 -18.44 12.80 -3.52
CA MET A 451 -17.52 13.85 -3.99
C MET A 451 -16.83 14.56 -2.84
N THR A 452 -17.59 15.00 -1.84
CA THR A 452 -17.04 15.82 -0.76
C THR A 452 -16.22 15.01 0.24
N LEU A 453 -16.58 13.76 0.53
CA LEU A 453 -15.80 12.88 1.42
C LEU A 453 -14.51 12.40 0.74
N VAL A 454 -14.54 12.07 -0.55
CA VAL A 454 -13.32 11.75 -1.31
C VAL A 454 -12.42 12.97 -1.39
N ALA A 455 -12.95 14.16 -1.67
CA ALA A 455 -12.16 15.38 -1.68
C ALA A 455 -11.54 15.68 -0.30
N ASP A 456 -12.31 15.50 0.79
CA ASP A 456 -11.80 15.69 2.14
C ASP A 456 -10.84 14.56 2.57
N SER A 457 -10.86 13.37 1.98
CA SER A 457 -9.88 12.33 2.29
C SER A 457 -8.45 12.82 2.08
N LEU A 458 -8.24 13.73 1.12
CA LEU A 458 -6.94 14.36 0.81
C LEU A 458 -6.34 15.15 1.98
N SER A 459 -7.15 15.51 2.95
CA SER A 459 -6.72 16.22 4.16
C SER A 459 -5.98 15.35 5.18
N LEU A 460 -6.01 14.02 5.03
CA LEU A 460 -5.30 13.12 5.94
C LEU A 460 -3.80 13.38 5.82
N GLN A 461 -3.18 13.75 6.94
CA GLN A 461 -1.75 14.07 7.01
C GLN A 461 -1.12 13.45 8.24
N PHE A 462 0.03 12.82 8.07
CA PHE A 462 0.87 12.42 9.19
C PHE A 462 1.56 13.64 9.78
N ARG A 463 1.63 13.70 11.12
CA ARG A 463 2.43 14.67 11.83
C ARG A 463 3.74 14.05 12.26
N LEU A 464 4.83 14.65 11.81
CA LEU A 464 6.15 14.34 12.31
C LEU A 464 6.32 14.91 13.73
N PRO A 465 7.07 14.22 14.62
CA PRO A 465 7.51 14.80 15.87
C PRO A 465 8.26 16.12 15.63
N PRO A 466 8.10 17.13 16.50
CA PRO A 466 8.93 18.33 16.44
C PRO A 466 10.42 17.97 16.53
N PRO A 467 11.34 18.74 15.93
CA PRO A 467 12.78 18.43 15.93
C PRO A 467 13.40 18.29 17.33
N SER A 468 12.77 18.87 18.35
CA SER A 468 13.19 18.80 19.76
C SER A 468 12.70 17.55 20.49
N VAL A 469 11.79 16.77 19.89
CA VAL A 469 11.18 15.59 20.49
C VAL A 469 11.82 14.36 19.86
N PRO A 470 12.34 13.40 20.66
CA PRO A 470 12.91 12.18 20.13
C PRO A 470 11.87 11.39 19.33
N THR A 471 12.33 10.67 18.30
CA THR A 471 11.46 9.80 17.52
C THR A 471 10.85 8.72 18.43
N PRO A 472 9.57 8.36 18.23
CA PRO A 472 8.90 7.33 19.02
C PRO A 472 9.70 6.02 18.99
N THR A 473 9.95 5.44 20.17
CA THR A 473 10.62 4.15 20.28
C THR A 473 9.67 3.02 19.89
N ALA A 474 10.20 2.04 19.16
CA ALA A 474 9.43 0.86 18.79
C ALA A 474 9.10 0.02 20.03
N ARG A 475 7.88 -0.51 20.08
CA ARG A 475 7.34 -1.35 21.16
C ARG A 475 6.70 -2.59 20.55
N SER A 476 6.60 -3.67 21.31
CA SER A 476 5.99 -4.92 20.85
C SER A 476 4.99 -5.43 21.89
N SER A 477 3.93 -6.10 21.43
CA SER A 477 2.94 -6.71 22.30
C SER A 477 2.30 -7.90 21.60
N PRO A 478 2.02 -9.02 22.30
CA PRO A 478 1.47 -10.21 21.67
C PRO A 478 0.04 -9.96 21.16
N VAL A 479 -0.65 -8.98 21.76
CA VAL A 479 -2.02 -8.59 21.40
C VAL A 479 -2.07 -7.66 20.18
N VAL A 480 -0.95 -7.02 19.82
CA VAL A 480 -0.88 -6.03 18.74
C VAL A 480 0.10 -6.52 17.68
N ALA A 481 -0.43 -6.89 16.52
CA ALA A 481 0.37 -7.41 15.39
C ALA A 481 1.27 -8.61 15.74
N GLY A 482 0.89 -9.42 16.74
CA GLY A 482 1.59 -10.66 17.12
C GLY A 482 3.07 -10.46 17.43
N ASP A 483 3.38 -9.50 18.32
CA ASP A 483 4.76 -9.12 18.71
C ASP A 483 5.63 -8.52 17.60
N ALA A 484 5.07 -8.16 16.44
CA ALA A 484 5.78 -7.31 15.49
C ALA A 484 6.08 -5.94 16.15
N PRO A 485 7.29 -5.37 15.98
CA PRO A 485 7.57 -4.04 16.51
C PRO A 485 6.65 -3.01 15.87
N VAL A 486 6.06 -2.14 16.69
CA VAL A 486 5.19 -1.05 16.29
C VAL A 486 5.69 0.29 16.82
N VAL A 487 5.45 1.35 16.05
CA VAL A 487 5.71 2.73 16.42
C VAL A 487 4.44 3.57 16.38
N ASP A 488 4.39 4.56 17.24
CA ASP A 488 3.29 5.50 17.31
C ASP A 488 3.41 6.57 16.21
N ALA A 489 2.35 6.74 15.43
CA ALA A 489 2.24 7.81 14.45
C ALA A 489 0.98 8.63 14.71
N MET A 490 1.10 9.96 14.61
CA MET A 490 -0.02 10.88 14.75
C MET A 490 -0.54 11.29 13.37
N VAL A 491 -1.85 11.23 13.18
CA VAL A 491 -2.53 11.60 11.94
C VAL A 491 -3.53 12.70 12.23
N LEU A 492 -3.51 13.77 11.46
CA LEU A 492 -4.58 14.76 11.41
C LEU A 492 -5.52 14.39 10.25
N THR A 493 -6.80 14.20 10.54
CA THR A 493 -7.82 13.89 9.53
C THR A 493 -9.20 14.37 9.99
N SER A 494 -10.26 14.02 9.29
CA SER A 494 -11.63 14.36 9.67
C SER A 494 -12.27 13.32 10.57
N VAL A 495 -13.22 13.74 11.41
CA VAL A 495 -13.95 12.84 12.33
C VAL A 495 -14.58 11.64 11.60
N TRP A 496 -15.15 11.85 10.42
CA TRP A 496 -15.73 10.76 9.63
C TRP A 496 -14.66 9.73 9.22
N ALA A 497 -13.46 10.16 8.84
CA ALA A 497 -12.37 9.26 8.46
C ALA A 497 -11.86 8.47 9.66
N VAL A 498 -11.82 9.08 10.85
CA VAL A 498 -11.54 8.38 12.10
C VAL A 498 -12.59 7.28 12.37
N GLN A 499 -13.87 7.57 12.14
CA GLN A 499 -14.95 6.57 12.29
C GLN A 499 -14.78 5.41 11.31
N VAL A 500 -14.47 5.69 10.04
CA VAL A 500 -14.17 4.66 9.02
C VAL A 500 -13.01 3.80 9.49
N LEU A 501 -11.85 4.40 9.77
CA LEU A 501 -10.63 3.68 10.12
C LEU A 501 -10.83 2.80 11.38
N ARG A 502 -11.53 3.30 12.40
CA ARG A 502 -11.87 2.50 13.59
C ARG A 502 -12.82 1.35 13.24
N SER A 503 -13.87 1.62 12.47
CA SER A 503 -14.85 0.60 12.10
C SER A 503 -14.21 -0.51 11.27
N VAL A 504 -13.41 -0.17 10.26
CA VAL A 504 -12.75 -1.17 9.41
C VAL A 504 -11.64 -1.92 10.17
N SER A 505 -10.96 -1.27 11.13
CA SER A 505 -9.97 -1.96 11.98
C SER A 505 -10.58 -3.04 12.86
N LEU A 506 -11.88 -2.98 13.15
CA LEU A 506 -12.58 -3.99 13.94
C LEU A 506 -13.09 -5.17 13.09
N SER A 507 -13.05 -5.05 11.76
CA SER A 507 -13.50 -6.10 10.85
C SER A 507 -12.37 -7.08 10.54
N PRO A 508 -12.46 -8.36 10.94
CA PRO A 508 -11.39 -9.34 10.69
C PRO A 508 -11.20 -9.68 9.20
N ALA A 509 -12.22 -9.41 8.37
CA ALA A 509 -12.18 -9.57 6.92
C ALA A 509 -11.49 -8.38 6.21
N TYR A 510 -11.29 -7.25 6.90
CA TYR A 510 -10.65 -6.07 6.32
C TYR A 510 -9.13 -6.13 6.47
N LYS A 511 -8.46 -6.83 5.56
CA LYS A 511 -7.00 -7.02 5.62
C LYS A 511 -6.19 -5.83 5.10
N SER A 512 -6.79 -4.88 4.37
CA SER A 512 -6.03 -3.79 3.74
C SER A 512 -5.33 -2.85 4.74
N LEU A 513 -5.83 -2.71 5.97
CA LEU A 513 -5.10 -1.99 7.03
C LEU A 513 -3.86 -2.76 7.48
N ILE A 514 -3.98 -4.07 7.67
CA ILE A 514 -2.90 -4.95 8.11
C ILE A 514 -1.82 -5.02 7.03
N SER A 515 -2.23 -5.10 5.76
CA SER A 515 -1.28 -5.11 4.63
C SER A 515 -0.50 -3.80 4.53
N LEU A 516 -1.08 -2.65 4.87
CA LEU A 516 -0.36 -1.38 4.98
C LEU A 516 0.43 -1.22 6.30
N GLY A 517 0.47 -2.25 7.15
CA GLY A 517 1.19 -2.22 8.42
C GLY A 517 0.49 -1.41 9.51
N VAL A 518 -0.82 -1.17 9.43
CA VAL A 518 -1.58 -0.53 10.52
C VAL A 518 -1.99 -1.58 11.54
N ALA A 519 -1.26 -1.63 12.66
CA ALA A 519 -1.45 -2.58 13.74
C ALA A 519 -2.57 -2.20 14.72
N ALA A 520 -2.84 -0.89 14.87
CA ALA A 520 -3.95 -0.40 15.70
C ALA A 520 -4.42 0.99 15.27
N VAL A 521 -5.71 1.26 15.52
CA VAL A 521 -6.36 2.54 15.25
C VAL A 521 -6.97 3.09 16.54
N GLY A 522 -6.53 4.27 16.98
CA GLY A 522 -7.08 4.94 18.16
C GLY A 522 -6.98 4.11 19.45
N GLY A 523 -5.95 3.28 19.59
CA GLY A 523 -5.74 2.39 20.74
C GLY A 523 -6.39 1.01 20.63
N THR A 524 -7.14 0.74 19.55
CA THR A 524 -7.75 -0.58 19.30
C THR A 524 -6.92 -1.35 18.29
N ALA A 525 -6.48 -2.55 18.65
CA ALA A 525 -5.71 -3.42 17.74
C ALA A 525 -6.56 -3.79 16.51
N THR A 526 -5.92 -3.83 15.34
CA THR A 526 -6.59 -4.25 14.11
C THR A 526 -6.97 -5.74 14.22
N ALA A 527 -8.24 -6.04 14.03
CA ALA A 527 -8.78 -7.38 14.07
C ALA A 527 -8.31 -8.21 12.87
N GLY A 528 -8.18 -9.53 13.06
CA GLY A 528 -7.87 -10.45 11.98
C GLY A 528 -6.39 -10.56 11.61
N VAL A 529 -5.45 -10.02 12.39
CA VAL A 529 -4.02 -10.31 12.16
C VAL A 529 -3.76 -11.81 12.34
N SER A 530 -3.38 -12.49 11.25
CA SER A 530 -2.99 -13.91 11.31
C SER A 530 -1.56 -14.07 11.83
N ALA A 531 -1.19 -15.30 12.20
CA ALA A 531 0.20 -15.61 12.55
C ALA A 531 1.16 -15.33 11.37
N VAL A 532 0.70 -15.59 10.14
CA VAL A 532 1.44 -15.32 8.90
C VAL A 532 1.65 -13.81 8.71
N ASP A 533 0.62 -12.99 8.97
CA ASP A 533 0.72 -11.54 8.91
C ASP A 533 1.71 -10.99 9.94
N ALA A 534 1.57 -11.41 11.20
CA ALA A 534 2.46 -10.99 12.28
C ALA A 534 3.92 -11.34 11.96
N GLN A 535 4.16 -12.54 11.45
CA GLN A 535 5.49 -12.96 11.04
C GLN A 535 6.02 -12.14 9.86
N ARG A 536 5.22 -11.91 8.82
CA ARG A 536 5.60 -11.05 7.67
C ARG A 536 6.07 -9.68 8.16
N LEU A 537 5.23 -9.02 8.96
CA LEU A 537 5.46 -7.67 9.45
C LEU A 537 6.68 -7.64 10.37
N LYS A 538 6.87 -8.66 11.21
CA LYS A 538 8.06 -8.78 12.07
C LYS A 538 9.35 -8.93 11.27
N ILE A 539 9.36 -9.78 10.24
CA ILE A 539 10.53 -10.00 9.37
C ILE A 539 10.86 -8.70 8.64
N MET A 540 9.86 -8.04 8.06
CA MET A 540 9.99 -6.76 7.36
C MET A 540 10.63 -5.67 8.24
N VAL A 541 10.24 -5.60 9.53
CA VAL A 541 10.70 -4.55 10.44
C VAL A 541 12.06 -4.83 11.07
N THR A 542 12.29 -6.06 11.51
CA THR A 542 13.50 -6.41 12.27
C THR A 542 14.70 -6.68 11.38
N GLY A 543 14.49 -7.00 10.10
CA GLY A 543 15.51 -7.67 9.30
C GLY A 543 15.93 -9.03 9.87
N GLN A 544 15.32 -9.47 10.98
CA GLN A 544 15.63 -10.73 11.66
C GLN A 544 14.47 -11.69 11.48
N GLY A 545 14.34 -12.18 10.25
CA GLY A 545 14.00 -13.59 10.03
C GLY A 545 15.29 -14.41 10.00
N PRO A 546 15.24 -15.73 9.84
CA PRO A 546 16.43 -16.54 9.54
C PRO A 546 17.20 -16.11 8.26
N SER A 547 16.87 -14.99 7.62
CA SER A 547 17.35 -14.58 6.31
C SER A 547 17.04 -13.11 5.95
N ILE A 548 17.66 -12.10 6.57
CA ILE A 548 17.80 -10.78 5.89
C ILE A 548 19.15 -10.15 6.23
N ASN A 549 20.01 -10.03 5.21
CA ASN A 549 21.05 -9.02 5.17
C ASN A 549 20.76 -8.18 3.93
N MET A 550 20.31 -6.93 4.10
CA MET A 550 19.85 -6.04 3.00
C MET A 550 21.01 -5.42 2.21
N PHE A 551 22.08 -6.17 2.01
CA PHE A 551 23.22 -5.76 1.22
C PHE A 551 23.14 -6.43 -0.15
N ILE A 552 22.62 -5.68 -1.12
CA ILE A 552 23.06 -5.81 -2.52
C ILE A 552 23.62 -4.45 -2.90
N PRO A 553 24.95 -4.24 -2.79
CA PRO A 553 25.55 -3.10 -3.47
C PRO A 553 25.33 -3.30 -4.97
N ILE A 554 24.53 -2.43 -5.58
CA ILE A 554 24.48 -2.30 -7.04
C ILE A 554 25.86 -1.83 -7.47
N GLN A 555 26.73 -2.74 -7.90
CA GLN A 555 27.89 -2.35 -8.68
C GLN A 555 27.36 -1.81 -10.00
N ALA A 556 27.53 -0.52 -10.24
CA ALA A 556 27.25 0.09 -11.53
C ALA A 556 28.01 -0.72 -12.60
N PRO A 557 27.35 -1.20 -13.67
CA PRO A 557 28.07 -1.77 -14.79
C PRO A 557 28.99 -0.66 -15.34
N GLY A 558 30.28 -0.97 -15.43
CA GLY A 558 31.28 -0.07 -15.98
C GLY A 558 30.86 0.39 -17.37
N ILE A 559 30.47 1.65 -17.49
CA ILE A 559 30.31 2.34 -18.77
C ILE A 559 31.73 2.60 -19.31
N MET A 560 32.33 1.58 -19.91
CA MET A 560 33.57 1.67 -20.70
C MET A 560 33.49 0.63 -21.81
N GLY A 561 32.60 0.88 -22.78
CA GLY A 561 32.48 0.00 -23.94
C GLY A 561 31.30 0.27 -24.86
N ALA A 562 30.91 1.53 -25.12
CA ALA A 562 29.92 1.84 -26.16
C ALA A 562 29.93 3.30 -26.65
N LEU A 563 31.08 4.00 -26.64
CA LEU A 563 31.23 5.33 -27.24
C LEU A 563 32.58 5.45 -27.99
N ALA A 564 32.89 4.45 -28.81
CA ALA A 564 33.98 4.53 -29.79
C ALA A 564 33.36 4.40 -31.19
N GLY A 565 32.83 5.50 -31.69
CA GLY A 565 32.16 5.54 -32.98
C GLY A 565 31.42 6.85 -33.20
N MET A 566 32.17 7.95 -33.26
CA MET A 566 31.88 9.18 -34.01
C MET A 566 32.84 10.29 -33.54
N GLU A 567 34.13 10.12 -33.80
CA GLU A 567 35.04 11.26 -33.96
C GLU A 567 35.00 11.67 -35.44
N GLY A 568 34.54 12.89 -35.71
CA GLY A 568 34.48 13.41 -37.06
C GLY A 568 33.98 14.85 -37.13
N MET A 569 34.94 15.77 -37.20
CA MET A 569 34.87 17.14 -37.74
C MET A 569 34.59 18.31 -36.77
N MET A 570 35.51 19.30 -36.86
CA MET A 570 35.48 20.71 -36.40
C MET A 570 35.93 20.93 -34.94
N SER A 571 37.22 21.16 -34.64
CA SER A 571 37.96 22.44 -34.74
C SER A 571 37.15 23.63 -34.18
N GLY A 572 37.56 24.44 -33.22
CA GLY A 572 38.82 24.68 -32.50
C GLY A 572 38.71 26.10 -31.93
N ALA A 573 39.08 26.35 -30.67
CA ALA A 573 39.48 27.66 -30.14
C ALA A 573 39.88 27.54 -28.66
N GLU A 574 41.03 28.12 -28.35
CA GLU A 574 41.76 28.05 -27.09
C GLU A 574 41.24 29.01 -26.01
N ALA A 575 41.60 28.65 -24.77
CA ALA A 575 42.07 29.49 -23.66
C ALA A 575 41.19 30.63 -23.12
N PHE A 576 40.84 30.55 -21.82
CA PHE A 576 41.19 31.62 -20.86
C PHE A 576 41.24 31.07 -19.42
N LEU A 577 42.15 31.66 -18.65
CA LEU A 577 42.77 31.24 -17.40
C LEU A 577 41.93 31.44 -16.12
N THR A 578 42.53 30.94 -15.03
CA THR A 578 42.66 31.52 -13.67
C THR A 578 41.72 31.09 -12.54
N THR A 579 42.29 30.22 -11.68
CA THR A 579 42.51 30.39 -10.21
C THR A 579 41.36 30.79 -9.30
N GLY A 580 41.18 30.03 -8.21
CA GLY A 580 40.74 30.62 -6.95
C GLY A 580 39.98 29.72 -5.98
N VAL A 581 40.72 29.04 -5.09
CA VAL A 581 40.55 29.09 -3.62
C VAL A 581 39.16 28.72 -3.03
N LEU A 582 39.15 27.59 -2.31
CA LEU A 582 38.23 27.23 -1.22
C LEU A 582 38.14 28.36 -0.16
N PRO A 583 37.00 28.52 0.53
CA PRO A 583 36.97 27.92 1.87
C PRO A 583 35.62 27.34 2.32
N SER A 584 35.79 26.41 3.26
CA SER A 584 34.89 25.93 4.29
C SER A 584 33.97 26.97 4.94
N CYS A 585 32.71 26.58 5.12
CA CYS A 585 31.90 26.72 6.33
C CYS A 585 30.88 25.57 6.38
#